data_AF-A0A537EF47-F1
#
_entry.id   AF-A0A537EF47-F1
#
_cell.length_a   1.000
_cell.length_b   1.000
_cell.length_c   1.000
_cell.angle_alpha   90.00
_cell.angle_beta   90.00
_cell.angle_gamma   90.00
#
_symmetry.space_group_name_H-M   'P 1'
#
loop_
_entity.id
_entity.type
_entity.pdbx_description
1 polymer ?
#
loop_
_entity_poly.entity_id
_entity_poly.type
_entity_poly.pdbx_seq_one_letter_code
_entity_poly.pdbx_strand_id
1 'polypeptide(L)'
;MDRASYHSVIVSVSLAGKGVSIYCSVSALNLSGLTKLPVLISPSLEEARRELVIGLEARRLLVMVASCTVEYSGRTGSHLGEGERLVIVKGDGCILVHRGRDYQPVNWQPSGCIIQAQASNGTLVLKAVRPSPLESLTLVVKDVQFLGTFLLQDDAEFVLHASEEEMQRAIILQPDVIEQGFKILDFEKKVPPGFVDVYGVDTEGNTVVIEIKKDPAGFPVIKQLLEYLKYLQAPPGKKLRPMIVAPSIAKGAQPALAKSGIEFKQLTLQKAVAILQKYARSDQQALKSWL
;
A
#
# COMPACT_ATOMS: atom_id res chain seq x y z
N MET A 1 25.19 3.73 -38.84
CA MET A 1 24.78 5.09 -39.21
C MET A 1 23.27 5.08 -39.32
N ASP A 2 22.57 5.30 -38.20
CA ASP A 2 21.11 5.37 -38.19
C ASP A 2 20.67 6.74 -38.69
N ARG A 3 19.85 6.75 -39.75
CA ARG A 3 19.17 7.94 -40.21
C ARG A 3 18.01 8.23 -39.26
N ALA A 4 18.08 9.36 -38.56
CA ALA A 4 16.94 9.91 -37.84
C ALA A 4 15.80 10.17 -38.84
N SER A 5 14.72 9.40 -38.75
CA SER A 5 13.48 9.66 -39.47
C SER A 5 12.68 10.70 -38.70
N TYR A 6 12.61 11.91 -39.24
CA TYR A 6 11.72 12.96 -38.73
C TYR A 6 10.28 12.61 -39.10
N HIS A 7 9.41 12.57 -38.10
CA HIS A 7 7.98 12.32 -38.28
C HIS A 7 7.22 13.60 -37.94
N SER A 8 6.41 14.09 -38.87
CA SER A 8 5.60 15.29 -38.70
C SER A 8 4.30 14.95 -37.98
N VAL A 9 4.07 15.57 -36.82
CA VAL A 9 2.74 15.63 -36.18
C VAL A 9 2.01 16.84 -36.77
N ILE A 10 0.87 16.59 -37.42
CA ILE A 10 -0.02 17.68 -37.85
C ILE A 10 -0.96 17.98 -36.70
N VAL A 11 -0.79 19.15 -36.09
CA VAL A 11 -1.69 19.70 -35.08
C VAL A 11 -2.59 20.70 -35.77
N SER A 12 -3.87 20.37 -35.88
CA SER A 12 -4.89 21.27 -36.41
C SER A 12 -5.54 22.00 -35.24
N VAL A 13 -5.31 23.31 -35.14
CA VAL A 13 -5.97 24.15 -34.14
C VAL A 13 -7.16 24.83 -34.79
N SER A 14 -8.36 24.52 -34.31
CA SER A 14 -9.58 25.24 -34.72
C SER A 14 -10.01 26.18 -33.61
N LEU A 15 -10.16 27.46 -33.95
CA LEU A 15 -10.70 28.48 -33.08
C LEU A 15 -12.17 28.72 -33.47
N ALA A 16 -13.09 28.36 -32.58
CA ALA A 16 -14.51 28.69 -32.72
C ALA A 16 -15.00 29.26 -31.38
N GLY A 17 -15.31 30.56 -31.35
CA GLY A 17 -15.73 31.26 -30.13
C GLY A 17 -14.61 31.41 -29.09
N LYS A 18 -14.96 31.32 -27.79
CA LYS A 18 -13.99 31.43 -26.66
C LYS A 18 -13.23 30.13 -26.35
N GLY A 19 -13.38 29.08 -27.18
CA GLY A 19 -12.75 27.78 -26.98
C GLY A 19 -11.69 27.46 -28.04
N VAL A 20 -10.61 26.81 -27.62
CA VAL A 20 -9.59 26.22 -28.50
C VAL A 20 -9.84 24.72 -28.58
N SER A 21 -10.04 24.18 -29.78
CA SER A 21 -10.08 22.72 -30.01
C SER A 21 -8.81 22.30 -30.75
N ILE A 22 -8.05 21.39 -30.15
CA ILE A 22 -6.81 20.84 -30.72
C ILE A 22 -7.13 19.44 -31.26
N TYR A 23 -7.07 19.28 -32.57
CA TYR A 23 -7.20 17.98 -33.23
C TYR A 23 -5.81 17.48 -33.60
N CYS A 24 -5.40 16.36 -33.01
CA CYS A 24 -4.16 15.68 -33.36
C CYS A 24 -4.50 14.45 -34.18
N SER A 25 -4.30 14.50 -35.50
CA SER A 25 -4.42 13.33 -36.36
C SER A 25 -3.04 12.75 -36.63
N VAL A 26 -2.76 11.58 -36.06
CA VAL A 26 -1.57 10.82 -36.41
C VAL A 26 -1.89 9.99 -37.65
N SER A 27 -1.79 10.60 -38.83
CA SER A 27 -1.89 9.87 -40.08
C SER A 27 -0.62 9.05 -40.31
N ALA A 28 -0.77 7.72 -40.20
CA ALA A 28 0.16 6.70 -40.66
C ALA A 28 1.57 6.69 -40.03
N LEU A 29 1.63 6.41 -38.72
CA LEU A 29 2.79 5.68 -38.19
C LEU A 29 2.62 4.19 -38.52
N ASN A 30 3.50 3.66 -39.38
CA ASN A 30 3.58 2.23 -39.67
C ASN A 30 4.22 1.53 -38.45
N LEU A 31 3.37 1.14 -37.50
CA LEU A 31 3.75 0.57 -36.19
C LEU A 31 3.62 -0.96 -36.19
N SER A 32 4.01 -1.62 -37.28
CA SER A 32 4.00 -3.08 -37.38
C SER A 32 4.98 -3.67 -36.34
N GLY A 33 4.43 -4.19 -35.25
CA GLY A 33 5.19 -4.79 -34.14
C GLY A 33 4.86 -4.22 -32.76
N LEU A 34 4.18 -3.07 -32.65
CA LEU A 34 3.69 -2.55 -31.39
C LEU A 34 2.20 -2.87 -31.25
N THR A 35 1.84 -3.66 -30.24
CA THR A 35 0.46 -3.87 -29.82
C THR A 35 -0.12 -2.53 -29.39
N LYS A 36 -0.80 -1.82 -30.31
CA LYS A 36 -1.43 -0.52 -30.00
C LYS A 36 -2.49 -0.75 -28.93
N LEU A 37 -2.28 -0.19 -27.75
CA LEU A 37 -3.29 -0.18 -26.72
C LEU A 37 -4.23 1.01 -26.93
N PRO A 38 -5.56 0.80 -26.95
CA PRO A 38 -6.51 1.83 -27.32
C PRO A 38 -6.65 2.88 -26.22
N VAL A 39 -6.74 4.14 -26.66
CA VAL A 39 -7.18 5.29 -25.86
C VAL A 39 -8.33 5.94 -26.63
N LEU A 40 -9.50 5.96 -26.02
CA LEU A 40 -10.72 6.51 -26.61
C LEU A 40 -11.10 7.80 -25.88
N ILE A 41 -11.39 8.85 -26.67
CA ILE A 41 -11.90 10.14 -26.16
C ILE A 41 -13.37 10.23 -26.54
N SER A 42 -14.21 10.46 -25.54
CA SER A 42 -15.67 10.52 -25.67
C SER A 42 -16.28 9.37 -26.48
N PRO A 43 -15.91 8.10 -26.24
CA PRO A 43 -16.47 6.98 -26.99
C PRO A 43 -17.97 6.85 -26.77
N SER A 44 -18.67 6.28 -27.76
CA SER A 44 -20.03 5.79 -27.52
C SER A 44 -20.02 4.70 -26.44
N LEU A 45 -21.16 4.51 -25.76
CA LEU A 45 -21.28 3.49 -24.71
C LEU A 45 -20.99 2.07 -25.23
N GLU A 46 -21.28 1.78 -26.49
CA GLU A 46 -21.02 0.48 -27.10
C GLU A 46 -19.53 0.30 -27.44
N GLU A 47 -18.87 1.33 -27.94
CA GLU A 47 -17.41 1.32 -28.12
C GLU A 47 -16.69 1.14 -26.78
N ALA A 48 -17.12 1.88 -25.75
CA ALA A 48 -16.61 1.73 -24.40
C ALA A 48 -16.84 0.32 -23.85
N ARG A 49 -18.04 -0.24 -24.00
CA ARG A 49 -18.35 -1.63 -23.60
C ARG A 49 -17.41 -2.63 -24.26
N ARG A 50 -17.22 -2.52 -25.58
CA ARG A 50 -16.36 -3.43 -26.34
C ARG A 50 -14.91 -3.38 -25.82
N GLU A 51 -14.36 -2.19 -25.63
CA GLU A 51 -12.99 -2.06 -25.11
C GLU A 51 -12.86 -2.51 -23.66
N LEU A 52 -13.86 -2.25 -22.81
CA LEU A 52 -13.89 -2.77 -21.44
C LEU A 52 -13.86 -4.30 -21.44
N VAL A 53 -14.68 -4.97 -22.27
CA VAL A 53 -14.69 -6.44 -22.37
C VAL A 53 -13.32 -6.97 -22.81
N ILE A 54 -12.75 -6.42 -23.88
CA ILE A 54 -11.42 -6.83 -24.38
C ILE A 54 -10.35 -6.64 -23.29
N GLY A 55 -10.36 -5.50 -22.59
CA GLY A 55 -9.40 -5.21 -21.53
C GLY A 55 -9.54 -6.13 -20.32
N LEU A 56 -10.77 -6.44 -19.90
CA LEU A 56 -11.06 -7.35 -18.80
C LEU A 56 -10.61 -8.78 -19.12
N GLU A 57 -10.94 -9.30 -20.31
CA GLU A 57 -10.52 -10.64 -20.76
C GLU A 57 -9.00 -10.76 -20.86
N ALA A 58 -8.33 -9.70 -21.35
CA ALA A 58 -6.88 -9.65 -21.46
C ALA A 58 -6.17 -9.28 -20.14
N ARG A 59 -6.90 -9.14 -19.02
CA ARG A 59 -6.37 -8.74 -17.70
C ARG A 59 -5.51 -7.47 -17.76
N ARG A 60 -5.95 -6.50 -18.54
CA ARG A 60 -5.27 -5.20 -18.69
C ARG A 60 -5.74 -4.22 -17.62
N LEU A 61 -4.93 -3.20 -17.38
CA LEU A 61 -5.36 -2.02 -16.63
C LEU A 61 -6.33 -1.23 -17.50
N LEU A 62 -7.50 -0.90 -16.96
CA LEU A 62 -8.48 0.01 -17.57
C LEU A 62 -8.58 1.26 -16.71
N VAL A 63 -8.55 2.42 -17.35
CA VAL A 63 -8.71 3.73 -16.71
C VAL A 63 -9.81 4.49 -17.45
N MET A 64 -10.87 4.85 -16.76
CA MET A 64 -12.07 5.46 -17.33
C MET A 64 -12.45 6.72 -16.57
N VAL A 65 -12.78 7.79 -17.28
CA VAL A 65 -13.46 8.96 -16.71
C VAL A 65 -14.86 9.00 -17.28
N ALA A 66 -15.87 8.94 -16.43
CA ALA A 66 -17.26 8.75 -16.83
C ALA A 66 -18.25 9.39 -15.86
N SER A 67 -19.40 9.83 -16.36
CA SER A 67 -20.54 10.18 -15.50
C SER A 67 -21.32 8.92 -15.13
N CYS A 68 -21.44 8.63 -13.83
CA CYS A 68 -22.13 7.45 -13.35
C CYS A 68 -22.71 7.57 -11.94
N THR A 69 -23.69 6.72 -11.65
CA THR A 69 -24.10 6.37 -10.29
C THR A 69 -23.34 5.13 -9.84
N VAL A 70 -23.24 4.93 -8.52
CA VAL A 70 -22.57 3.77 -7.92
C VAL A 70 -23.46 3.16 -6.85
N GLU A 71 -23.66 1.85 -6.93
CA GLU A 71 -24.35 1.06 -5.93
C GLU A 71 -23.44 -0.03 -5.41
N TYR A 72 -23.33 -0.13 -4.08
CA TYR A 72 -22.62 -1.19 -3.40
C TYR A 72 -23.56 -1.98 -2.51
N SER A 73 -23.47 -3.30 -2.60
CA SER A 73 -24.21 -4.25 -1.79
C SER A 73 -23.26 -5.30 -1.23
N GLY A 74 -23.21 -5.44 0.09
CA GLY A 74 -22.32 -6.37 0.78
C GLY A 74 -22.52 -6.29 2.28
N ARG A 75 -21.42 -6.26 3.04
CA ARG A 75 -21.44 -6.07 4.52
C ARG A 75 -22.17 -4.79 4.96
N THR A 76 -22.17 -3.78 4.11
CA THR A 76 -22.96 -2.56 4.22
C THR A 76 -23.61 -2.27 2.86
N GLY A 77 -24.61 -1.39 2.82
CA GLY A 77 -25.14 -0.84 1.58
C GLY A 77 -24.66 0.60 1.41
N SER A 78 -24.31 0.99 0.19
CA SER A 78 -24.07 2.41 -0.12
C SER A 78 -24.59 2.76 -1.51
N HIS A 79 -25.15 3.97 -1.64
CA HIS A 79 -25.51 4.57 -2.90
C HIS A 79 -24.77 5.89 -3.09
N LEU A 80 -24.26 6.10 -4.28
CA LEU A 80 -23.67 7.35 -4.71
C LEU A 80 -24.41 7.80 -5.97
N GLY A 81 -25.04 8.98 -5.88
CA GLY A 81 -25.82 9.57 -6.96
C GLY A 81 -24.99 9.90 -8.20
N GLU A 82 -25.54 10.63 -9.16
CA GLU A 82 -24.87 10.89 -10.45
C GLU A 82 -23.60 11.75 -10.31
N GLY A 83 -22.66 11.57 -11.22
CA GLY A 83 -21.64 12.56 -11.57
C GLY A 83 -20.37 11.94 -12.13
N GLU A 84 -19.35 12.77 -12.34
CA GLU A 84 -18.08 12.34 -12.94
C GLU A 84 -17.18 11.62 -11.92
N ARG A 85 -16.66 10.45 -12.31
CA ARG A 85 -15.71 9.66 -11.51
C ARG A 85 -14.54 9.17 -12.35
N LEU A 86 -13.39 9.05 -11.70
CA LEU A 86 -12.26 8.27 -12.20
C LEU A 86 -12.45 6.82 -11.74
N VAL A 87 -12.54 5.90 -12.69
CA VAL A 87 -12.69 4.46 -12.45
C VAL A 87 -11.43 3.76 -12.94
N ILE A 88 -10.82 2.97 -12.07
CA ILE A 88 -9.63 2.17 -12.38
C ILE A 88 -9.99 0.70 -12.16
N VAL A 89 -9.76 -0.13 -13.17
CA VAL A 89 -9.87 -1.59 -13.06
C VAL A 89 -8.50 -2.20 -13.35
N LYS A 90 -7.97 -2.96 -12.40
CA LYS A 90 -6.66 -3.62 -12.51
C LYS A 90 -6.81 -5.04 -13.06
N GLY A 91 -5.72 -5.57 -13.61
CA GLY A 91 -5.68 -6.91 -14.21
C GLY A 91 -5.93 -8.07 -13.23
N ASP A 92 -5.83 -7.81 -11.92
CA ASP A 92 -6.12 -8.76 -10.85
C ASP A 92 -7.59 -8.73 -10.40
N GLY A 93 -8.46 -7.95 -11.07
CA GLY A 93 -9.87 -7.83 -10.75
C GLY A 93 -10.17 -6.81 -9.64
N CYS A 94 -9.21 -6.00 -9.20
CA CYS A 94 -9.48 -4.86 -8.32
C CYS A 94 -10.15 -3.73 -9.10
N ILE A 95 -11.18 -3.10 -8.52
CA ILE A 95 -11.82 -1.89 -9.06
C ILE A 95 -11.84 -0.78 -8.02
N LEU A 96 -11.49 0.43 -8.44
CA LEU A 96 -11.42 1.64 -7.62
C LEU A 96 -12.24 2.75 -8.29
N VAL A 97 -13.08 3.42 -7.52
CA VAL A 97 -13.88 4.57 -7.97
C VAL A 97 -13.49 5.79 -7.15
N HIS A 98 -12.99 6.84 -7.81
CA HIS A 98 -12.52 8.07 -7.19
C HIS A 98 -13.38 9.27 -7.60
N ARG A 99 -13.51 10.21 -6.66
CA ARG A 99 -13.93 11.59 -6.96
C ARG A 99 -12.71 12.42 -7.40
N GLY A 100 -12.91 13.65 -7.85
CA GLY A 100 -11.82 14.57 -8.20
C GLY A 100 -11.02 15.13 -7.02
N ARG A 101 -11.20 14.60 -5.80
CA ARG A 101 -10.51 14.98 -4.56
C ARG A 101 -10.29 13.75 -3.69
N ASP A 102 -9.43 13.90 -2.69
CA ASP A 102 -9.03 12.87 -1.72
C ASP A 102 -8.18 11.75 -2.35
N TYR A 103 -7.31 11.15 -1.54
CA TYR A 103 -6.42 10.08 -1.99
C TYR A 103 -7.10 8.69 -1.98
N GLN A 104 -8.19 8.54 -1.23
CA GLN A 104 -8.91 7.27 -1.09
C GLN A 104 -10.01 7.13 -2.15
N PRO A 105 -10.25 5.92 -2.68
CA PRO A 105 -11.44 5.67 -3.50
C PRO A 105 -12.71 5.82 -2.65
N VAL A 106 -13.76 6.41 -3.22
CA VAL A 106 -15.07 6.53 -2.56
C VAL A 106 -15.80 5.17 -2.50
N ASN A 107 -15.59 4.32 -3.50
CA ASN A 107 -16.04 2.94 -3.52
C ASN A 107 -14.97 2.06 -4.19
N TRP A 108 -14.84 0.82 -3.72
CA TRP A 108 -13.83 -0.09 -4.26
C TRP A 108 -14.21 -1.56 -4.01
N GLN A 109 -13.61 -2.45 -4.79
CA GLN A 109 -13.55 -3.88 -4.51
C GLN A 109 -12.12 -4.41 -4.64
N PRO A 110 -11.71 -5.35 -3.77
CA PRO A 110 -10.37 -5.92 -3.78
C PRO A 110 -10.10 -6.77 -5.02
N SER A 111 -8.88 -7.28 -5.15
CA SER A 111 -8.52 -8.25 -6.17
C SER A 111 -9.36 -9.54 -6.08
N GLY A 112 -9.42 -10.28 -7.19
CA GLY A 112 -10.17 -11.53 -7.31
C GLY A 112 -11.67 -11.35 -7.60
N CYS A 113 -12.12 -10.15 -7.94
CA CYS A 113 -13.51 -9.94 -8.37
C CYS A 113 -13.72 -10.37 -9.82
N ILE A 114 -14.94 -10.83 -10.10
CA ILE A 114 -15.43 -11.06 -11.45
C ILE A 114 -16.08 -9.76 -11.91
N ILE A 115 -15.56 -9.17 -12.99
CA ILE A 115 -16.04 -7.89 -13.52
C ILE A 115 -16.65 -8.11 -14.90
N GLN A 116 -17.82 -7.52 -15.12
CA GLN A 116 -18.54 -7.60 -16.39
C GLN A 116 -19.00 -6.20 -16.82
N ALA A 117 -18.96 -5.95 -18.12
CA ALA A 117 -19.46 -4.73 -18.75
C ALA A 117 -20.58 -5.07 -19.74
N GLN A 118 -21.72 -4.41 -19.62
CA GLN A 118 -22.88 -4.59 -20.50
C GLN A 118 -23.46 -3.23 -20.88
N ALA A 119 -23.77 -2.98 -22.14
CA ALA A 119 -24.47 -1.78 -22.57
C ALA A 119 -25.87 -2.16 -23.06
N SER A 120 -26.88 -1.45 -22.58
CA SER A 120 -28.27 -1.61 -23.00
C SER A 120 -29.05 -0.34 -22.73
N ASN A 121 -30.06 -0.05 -23.56
CA ASN A 121 -31.00 1.06 -23.33
C ASN A 121 -30.34 2.42 -23.04
N GLY A 122 -29.23 2.74 -23.73
CA GLY A 122 -28.52 4.02 -23.56
C GLY A 122 -27.74 4.15 -22.26
N THR A 123 -27.46 3.03 -21.57
CA THR A 123 -26.62 2.99 -20.36
C THR A 123 -25.58 1.87 -20.47
N LEU A 124 -24.42 2.09 -19.87
CA LEU A 124 -23.36 1.10 -19.72
C LEU A 124 -23.27 0.70 -18.24
N VAL A 125 -23.43 -0.58 -17.95
CA VAL A 125 -23.32 -1.12 -16.59
C VAL A 125 -22.00 -1.85 -16.45
N LEU A 126 -21.19 -1.42 -15.48
CA LEU A 126 -19.98 -2.11 -15.06
C LEU A 126 -20.22 -2.70 -13.67
N LYS A 127 -20.23 -4.03 -13.56
CA LYS A 127 -20.52 -4.74 -12.31
C LYS A 127 -19.33 -5.59 -11.90
N ALA A 128 -18.82 -5.35 -10.70
CA ALA A 128 -17.82 -6.19 -10.04
C ALA A 128 -18.49 -7.01 -8.93
N VAL A 129 -18.20 -8.31 -8.89
CA VAL A 129 -18.71 -9.24 -7.87
C VAL A 129 -17.54 -9.93 -7.20
N ARG A 130 -17.48 -9.81 -5.87
CA ARG A 130 -16.59 -10.58 -5.01
C ARG A 130 -17.36 -11.79 -4.47
N PRO A 131 -16.86 -13.02 -4.62
CA PRO A 131 -17.60 -14.21 -4.19
C PRO A 131 -17.52 -14.48 -2.68
N SER A 132 -16.45 -14.04 -1.99
CA SER A 132 -16.25 -14.31 -0.56
C SER A 132 -15.56 -13.15 0.19
N PRO A 133 -16.24 -12.50 1.16
CA PRO A 133 -17.70 -12.52 1.31
C PRO A 133 -18.40 -12.05 0.02
N LEU A 134 -19.66 -12.46 -0.17
CA LEU A 134 -20.43 -12.05 -1.34
C LEU A 134 -20.69 -10.53 -1.28
N GLU A 135 -20.09 -9.80 -2.19
CA GLU A 135 -20.22 -8.34 -2.32
C GLU A 135 -20.32 -7.98 -3.81
N SER A 136 -21.01 -6.87 -4.11
CA SER A 136 -21.10 -6.36 -5.46
C SER A 136 -20.99 -4.84 -5.49
N LEU A 137 -20.33 -4.34 -6.53
CA LEU A 137 -20.21 -2.93 -6.87
C LEU A 137 -20.70 -2.75 -8.29
N THR A 138 -21.75 -1.95 -8.48
CA THR A 138 -22.38 -1.69 -9.76
C THR A 138 -22.27 -0.21 -10.09
N LEU A 139 -21.70 0.10 -11.25
CA LEU A 139 -21.66 1.45 -11.81
C LEU A 139 -22.64 1.50 -12.97
N VAL A 140 -23.56 2.47 -12.96
CA VAL A 140 -24.44 2.76 -14.10
C VAL A 140 -23.91 4.02 -14.78
N VAL A 141 -23.29 3.82 -15.93
CA VAL A 141 -22.58 4.84 -16.70
C VAL A 141 -23.49 5.44 -17.76
N LYS A 142 -23.61 6.76 -17.72
CA LYS A 142 -24.42 7.56 -18.65
C LYS A 142 -23.62 8.04 -19.85
N ASP A 143 -22.39 8.50 -19.61
CA ASP A 143 -21.45 8.93 -20.65
C ASP A 143 -20.01 8.65 -20.21
N VAL A 144 -19.14 8.41 -21.19
CA VAL A 144 -17.72 8.15 -20.99
C VAL A 144 -16.95 9.25 -21.68
N GLN A 145 -16.13 9.98 -20.95
CA GLN A 145 -15.30 11.07 -21.46
C GLN A 145 -13.93 10.57 -21.92
N PHE A 146 -13.43 9.54 -21.24
CA PHE A 146 -12.13 8.95 -21.50
C PHE A 146 -12.16 7.46 -21.14
N LEU A 147 -11.56 6.62 -21.99
CA LEU A 147 -11.28 5.22 -21.68
C LEU A 147 -9.91 4.83 -22.25
N GLY A 148 -8.97 4.49 -21.38
CA GLY A 148 -7.65 3.98 -21.73
C GLY A 148 -7.46 2.55 -21.27
N THR A 149 -6.86 1.72 -22.12
CA THR A 149 -6.42 0.36 -21.79
C THR A 149 -4.90 0.31 -21.77
N PHE A 150 -4.31 -0.31 -20.75
CA PHE A 150 -2.86 -0.34 -20.56
C PHE A 150 -2.37 -1.73 -20.14
N LEU A 151 -1.18 -2.11 -20.59
CA LEU A 151 -0.43 -3.24 -20.06
C LEU A 151 0.70 -2.65 -19.20
N LEU A 152 0.59 -2.79 -17.89
CA LEU A 152 1.69 -2.44 -17.00
C LEU A 152 2.64 -3.63 -16.90
N GLN A 153 3.93 -3.36 -17.10
CA GLN A 153 5.01 -4.29 -16.78
C GLN A 153 5.70 -3.73 -15.54
N ASP A 154 5.65 -4.49 -14.45
CA ASP A 154 6.25 -4.12 -13.18
C ASP A 154 6.93 -5.34 -12.58
N ASP A 155 8.15 -5.57 -13.05
CA ASP A 155 9.02 -6.67 -12.60
C ASP A 155 9.93 -6.23 -11.44
N ALA A 156 9.80 -4.98 -10.98
CA ALA A 156 10.60 -4.45 -9.89
C ALA A 156 10.15 -5.03 -8.54
N GLU A 157 11.11 -5.33 -7.67
CA GLU A 157 10.79 -5.71 -6.30
C GLU A 157 10.29 -4.49 -5.52
N PHE A 158 9.07 -4.58 -5.00
CA PHE A 158 8.54 -3.56 -4.10
C PHE A 158 9.22 -3.66 -2.72
N VAL A 159 10.14 -2.74 -2.43
CA VAL A 159 10.76 -2.62 -1.11
C VAL A 159 9.93 -1.67 -0.25
N LEU A 160 9.12 -2.25 0.64
CA LEU A 160 8.33 -1.50 1.62
C LEU A 160 9.25 -0.88 2.69
N HIS A 161 9.10 0.43 2.95
CA HIS A 161 9.72 1.09 4.11
C HIS A 161 9.03 0.62 5.40
N ALA A 162 9.51 -0.47 5.98
CA ALA A 162 9.03 -0.99 7.25
C ALA A 162 9.21 0.02 8.42
N SER A 163 8.30 0.01 9.40
CA SER A 163 8.25 0.97 10.51
C SER A 163 8.84 0.41 11.82
N GLU A 164 9.12 1.29 12.80
CA GLU A 164 9.55 0.88 14.15
C GLU A 164 8.51 -0.01 14.84
N GLU A 165 7.23 0.21 14.53
CA GLU A 165 6.11 -0.59 15.02
C GLU A 165 6.19 -2.06 14.58
N GLU A 166 6.66 -2.33 13.35
CA GLU A 166 6.84 -3.71 12.88
C GLU A 166 8.00 -4.43 13.58
N MET A 167 9.07 -3.69 13.89
CA MET A 167 10.15 -4.23 14.75
C MET A 167 9.63 -4.56 16.15
N GLN A 168 8.79 -3.68 16.72
CA GLN A 168 8.14 -3.92 18.02
C GLN A 168 7.23 -5.15 17.96
N ARG A 169 6.35 -5.26 16.96
CA ARG A 169 5.48 -6.44 16.76
C ARG A 169 6.27 -7.72 16.60
N ALA A 170 7.39 -7.70 15.86
CA ALA A 170 8.25 -8.87 15.73
C ALA A 170 8.88 -9.30 17.06
N ILE A 171 9.29 -8.36 17.91
CA ILE A 171 9.78 -8.63 19.26
C ILE A 171 8.66 -9.19 20.14
N ILE A 172 7.43 -8.67 20.04
CA ILE A 172 6.27 -9.18 20.79
C ILE A 172 5.97 -10.64 20.43
N LEU A 173 5.96 -10.97 19.14
CA LEU A 173 5.68 -12.33 18.67
C LEU A 173 6.81 -13.31 18.99
N GLN A 174 8.07 -12.85 18.93
CA GLN A 174 9.24 -13.68 19.19
C GLN A 174 10.25 -12.95 20.11
N PRO A 175 10.00 -12.88 21.43
CA PRO A 175 10.86 -12.16 22.39
C PRO A 175 12.32 -12.64 22.40
N ASP A 176 12.55 -13.93 22.10
CA ASP A 176 13.87 -14.54 21.97
C ASP A 176 14.78 -13.89 20.91
N VAL A 177 14.22 -13.07 20.02
CA VAL A 177 15.00 -12.25 19.10
C VAL A 177 15.91 -11.27 19.84
N ILE A 178 15.50 -10.83 21.03
CA ILE A 178 16.29 -9.99 21.94
C ILE A 178 17.33 -10.85 22.66
N GLU A 179 16.87 -11.80 23.47
CA GLU A 179 17.70 -12.79 24.16
C GLU A 179 16.84 -13.96 24.63
N GLN A 180 17.45 -15.13 24.81
CA GLN A 180 16.74 -16.35 25.19
C GLN A 180 16.03 -16.20 26.54
N GLY A 181 14.73 -16.50 26.55
CA GLY A 181 13.92 -16.47 27.77
C GLY A 181 13.50 -15.07 28.21
N PHE A 182 13.73 -14.04 27.38
CA PHE A 182 13.20 -12.70 27.60
C PHE A 182 11.66 -12.72 27.63
N LYS A 183 11.06 -12.14 28.67
CA LYS A 183 9.61 -12.05 28.83
C LYS A 183 9.17 -10.60 28.82
N ILE A 184 8.27 -10.27 27.89
CA ILE A 184 7.67 -8.95 27.81
C ILE A 184 6.58 -8.86 28.88
N LEU A 185 6.64 -7.80 29.69
CA LEU A 185 5.64 -7.49 30.71
C LEU A 185 4.69 -6.40 30.23
N ASP A 186 5.19 -5.45 29.44
CA ASP A 186 4.45 -4.29 28.96
C ASP A 186 5.07 -3.75 27.66
N PHE A 187 4.27 -3.08 26.83
CA PHE A 187 4.71 -2.38 25.63
C PHE A 187 4.14 -0.96 25.65
N GLU A 188 4.88 0.01 25.11
CA GLU A 188 4.56 1.43 25.25
C GLU A 188 4.30 1.84 26.72
N LYS A 189 5.13 1.30 27.63
CA LYS A 189 5.01 1.56 29.06
C LYS A 189 5.15 3.06 29.31
N LYS A 190 4.09 3.69 29.83
CA LYS A 190 4.12 5.13 30.16
C LYS A 190 5.20 5.43 31.21
N VAL A 191 6.11 6.33 30.85
CA VAL A 191 7.22 6.81 31.68
C VAL A 191 7.36 8.30 31.44
N PRO A 192 7.18 9.20 32.42
CA PRO A 192 7.30 10.64 32.19
C PRO A 192 8.64 10.99 31.52
N PRO A 193 8.67 11.80 30.43
CA PRO A 193 7.57 12.51 29.76
C PRO A 193 6.85 11.74 28.63
N GLY A 194 7.19 10.49 28.36
CA GLY A 194 6.65 9.70 27.25
C GLY A 194 6.36 8.24 27.60
N PHE A 195 6.93 7.33 26.82
CA PHE A 195 6.81 5.89 27.00
C PHE A 195 8.08 5.18 26.54
N VAL A 196 8.28 3.97 27.04
CA VAL A 196 9.32 3.03 26.57
C VAL A 196 8.66 2.01 25.67
N ASP A 197 9.29 1.67 24.54
CA ASP A 197 8.71 0.77 23.53
C ASP A 197 8.43 -0.63 24.07
N VAL A 198 9.39 -1.26 24.77
CA VAL A 198 9.20 -2.58 25.39
C VAL A 198 9.79 -2.61 26.79
N TYR A 199 9.02 -3.16 27.73
CA TYR A 199 9.41 -3.35 29.11
C TYR A 199 9.22 -4.82 29.50
N GLY A 200 10.28 -5.46 30.01
CA GLY A 200 10.26 -6.88 30.28
C GLY A 200 11.24 -7.31 31.36
N VAL A 201 11.42 -8.62 31.45
CA VAL A 201 12.36 -9.26 32.38
C VAL A 201 13.17 -10.35 31.68
N ASP A 202 14.44 -10.47 32.06
CA ASP A 202 15.30 -11.57 31.64
C ASP A 202 15.11 -12.82 32.50
N THR A 203 15.87 -13.87 32.20
CA THR A 203 15.83 -15.15 32.95
C THR A 203 16.32 -15.04 34.40
N GLU A 204 17.11 -14.02 34.71
CA GLU A 204 17.57 -13.73 36.07
C GLU A 204 16.59 -12.83 36.83
N GLY A 205 15.51 -12.38 36.18
CA GLY A 205 14.52 -11.46 36.74
C GLY A 205 14.98 -10.01 36.80
N ASN A 206 16.04 -9.64 36.06
CA ASN A 206 16.40 -8.23 35.88
C ASN A 206 15.41 -7.55 34.94
N THR A 207 15.10 -6.29 35.21
CA THR A 207 14.22 -5.49 34.36
C THR A 207 14.97 -5.06 33.10
N VAL A 208 14.41 -5.35 31.94
CA VAL A 208 14.95 -4.91 30.64
C VAL A 208 14.04 -3.83 30.06
N VAL A 209 14.65 -2.72 29.64
CA VAL A 209 13.97 -1.53 29.11
C VAL A 209 14.51 -1.29 27.71
N ILE A 210 13.66 -1.40 26.70
CA ILE A 210 14.09 -1.39 25.30
C ILE A 210 13.51 -0.19 24.58
N GLU A 211 14.39 0.53 23.89
CA GLU A 211 14.03 1.54 22.90
C GLU A 211 14.38 1.02 21.50
N ILE A 212 13.44 1.08 20.58
CA ILE A 212 13.53 0.53 19.22
C ILE A 212 13.77 1.67 18.24
N LYS A 213 14.68 1.47 17.29
CA LYS A 213 14.89 2.38 16.16
C LYS A 213 15.00 1.62 14.85
N LYS A 214 14.32 2.09 13.81
CA LYS A 214 14.40 1.51 12.45
C LYS A 214 15.66 1.92 11.72
N ASP A 215 16.25 3.05 12.11
CA ASP A 215 17.46 3.64 11.56
C ASP A 215 18.64 3.46 12.54
N PRO A 216 19.89 3.70 12.12
CA PRO A 216 21.04 3.62 13.01
C PRO A 216 20.88 4.48 14.27
N ALA A 217 21.13 3.89 15.44
CA ALA A 217 20.93 4.52 16.74
C ALA A 217 21.95 5.64 17.01
N GLY A 218 21.49 6.90 17.07
CA GLY A 218 22.31 8.07 17.34
C GLY A 218 22.29 8.58 18.78
N PHE A 219 22.93 9.72 19.02
CA PHE A 219 22.92 10.40 20.33
C PHE A 219 21.52 10.70 20.89
N PRO A 220 20.50 11.08 20.09
CA PRO A 220 19.16 11.37 20.62
C PRO A 220 18.53 10.20 21.36
N VAL A 221 18.63 8.97 20.80
CA VAL A 221 18.04 7.78 21.42
C VAL A 221 18.74 7.38 22.72
N ILE A 222 20.07 7.54 22.78
CA ILE A 222 20.86 7.34 23.99
C ILE A 222 20.40 8.31 25.09
N LYS A 223 20.27 9.59 24.77
CA LYS A 223 19.83 10.63 25.71
C LYS A 223 18.41 10.39 26.19
N GLN A 224 17.51 10.01 25.29
CA GLN A 224 16.11 9.73 25.59
C GLN A 224 15.99 8.54 26.55
N LEU A 225 16.68 7.42 26.26
CA LEU A 225 16.63 6.26 27.12
C LEU A 225 17.23 6.57 28.51
N LEU A 226 18.35 7.30 28.57
CA LEU A 226 18.90 7.79 29.85
C LEU A 226 17.91 8.66 30.65
N GLU A 227 17.08 9.46 29.98
CA GLU A 227 16.06 10.27 30.63
C GLU A 227 14.97 9.37 31.26
N TYR A 228 14.49 8.38 30.52
CA TYR A 228 13.47 7.44 31.02
C TYR A 228 13.95 6.61 32.21
N LEU A 229 15.22 6.23 32.23
CA LEU A 229 15.79 5.46 33.34
C LEU A 229 15.72 6.19 34.69
N LYS A 230 15.62 7.54 34.71
CA LYS A 230 15.43 8.31 35.96
C LYS A 230 14.10 8.02 36.65
N TYR A 231 13.12 7.52 35.91
CA TYR A 231 11.75 7.26 36.37
C TYR A 231 11.44 5.77 36.51
N LEU A 232 12.43 4.91 36.27
CA LEU A 232 12.29 3.46 36.34
C LEU A 232 13.15 2.91 37.48
N GLN A 233 12.59 1.95 38.21
CA GLN A 233 13.30 1.23 39.25
C GLN A 233 13.13 -0.27 39.04
N ALA A 234 14.22 -1.01 39.18
CA ALA A 234 14.18 -2.46 39.22
C ALA A 234 13.65 -2.95 40.59
N PRO A 235 13.05 -4.15 40.65
CA PRO A 235 12.71 -4.78 41.92
C PRO A 235 13.92 -4.91 42.86
N PRO A 236 13.72 -4.95 44.19
CA PRO A 236 14.82 -5.14 45.15
C PRO A 236 15.69 -6.36 44.82
N GLY A 237 17.00 -6.15 44.77
CA GLY A 237 17.96 -7.21 44.43
C GLY A 237 18.07 -7.54 42.94
N LYS A 238 17.38 -6.80 42.06
CA LYS A 238 17.44 -6.95 40.59
C LYS A 238 18.06 -5.72 39.93
N LYS A 239 18.59 -5.91 38.72
CA LYS A 239 19.19 -4.84 37.92
C LYS A 239 18.21 -4.23 36.94
N LEU A 240 18.46 -2.99 36.54
CA LEU A 240 17.83 -2.33 35.42
C LEU A 240 18.79 -2.35 34.22
N ARG A 241 18.38 -3.01 33.13
CA ARG A 241 19.15 -3.22 31.91
C ARG A 241 18.56 -2.40 30.77
N PRO A 242 19.08 -1.19 30.49
CA PRO A 242 18.66 -0.43 29.32
C PRO A 242 19.27 -1.02 28.06
N MET A 243 18.46 -1.13 27.01
CA MET A 243 18.86 -1.68 25.72
C MET A 243 18.32 -0.83 24.57
N ILE A 244 19.15 -0.62 23.54
CA ILE A 244 18.71 -0.09 22.25
C ILE A 244 18.68 -1.23 21.23
N VAL A 245 17.56 -1.37 20.53
CA VAL A 245 17.39 -2.32 19.43
C VAL A 245 17.31 -1.57 18.12
N ALA A 246 18.32 -1.73 17.26
CA ALA A 246 18.37 -1.06 15.95
C ALA A 246 19.21 -1.84 14.93
N PRO A 247 19.18 -1.51 13.63
CA PRO A 247 20.01 -2.18 12.63
C PRO A 247 21.52 -1.97 12.82
N SER A 248 21.92 -0.83 13.39
CA SER A 248 23.30 -0.47 13.69
C SER A 248 23.37 0.74 14.64
N ILE A 249 24.58 1.11 15.08
CA ILE A 249 24.84 2.35 15.83
C ILE A 249 25.29 3.42 14.83
N ALA A 250 24.74 4.64 14.94
CA ALA A 250 25.12 5.75 14.08
C ALA A 250 26.60 6.12 14.25
N LYS A 251 27.23 6.59 13.18
CA LYS A 251 28.64 6.97 13.18
C LYS A 251 28.91 8.06 14.22
N GLY A 252 29.86 7.80 15.13
CA GLY A 252 30.24 8.72 16.19
C GLY A 252 29.47 8.54 17.51
N ALA A 253 28.38 7.76 17.54
CA ALA A 253 27.62 7.51 18.76
C ALA A 253 28.20 6.37 19.63
N GLN A 254 29.12 5.57 19.08
CA GLN A 254 29.72 4.42 19.78
C GLN A 254 30.37 4.78 21.13
N PRO A 255 31.17 5.86 21.24
CA PRO A 255 31.78 6.23 22.52
C PRO A 255 30.75 6.67 23.57
N ALA A 256 29.64 7.29 23.16
CA ALA A 256 28.58 7.70 24.07
C ALA A 256 27.81 6.49 24.60
N LEU A 257 27.52 5.53 23.72
CA LEU A 257 26.86 4.28 24.10
C LEU A 257 27.72 3.46 25.07
N ALA A 258 29.02 3.35 24.80
CA ALA A 258 29.96 2.64 25.68
C ALA A 258 30.03 3.26 27.09
N LYS A 259 29.88 4.59 27.20
CA LYS A 259 29.90 5.31 28.48
C LYS A 259 28.55 5.28 29.21
N SER A 260 27.43 5.07 28.50
CA SER A 260 26.09 5.15 29.08
C SER A 260 25.66 3.88 29.82
N GLY A 261 26.38 2.76 29.64
CA GLY A 261 25.98 1.46 30.18
C GLY A 261 24.72 0.89 29.52
N ILE A 262 24.36 1.40 28.33
CA ILE A 262 23.22 0.92 27.54
C ILE A 262 23.69 -0.23 26.64
N GLU A 263 22.98 -1.34 26.72
CA GLU A 263 23.19 -2.51 25.87
C GLU A 263 22.71 -2.25 24.44
N PHE A 264 23.33 -2.91 23.46
CA PHE A 264 22.92 -2.82 22.07
C PHE A 264 22.58 -4.18 21.52
N LYS A 265 21.40 -4.29 20.91
CA LYS A 265 20.98 -5.48 20.18
C LYS A 265 20.70 -5.13 18.73
N GLN A 266 21.42 -5.81 17.84
CA GLN A 266 21.19 -5.64 16.41
C GLN A 266 19.90 -6.37 15.97
N LEU A 267 18.97 -5.61 15.40
CA LEU A 267 17.79 -6.13 14.73
C LEU A 267 17.51 -5.28 13.49
N THR A 268 17.54 -5.91 12.32
CA THR A 268 17.21 -5.24 11.06
C THR A 268 15.72 -5.37 10.76
N LEU A 269 15.17 -4.42 10.00
CA LEU A 269 13.79 -4.49 9.51
C LEU A 269 13.53 -5.79 8.71
N GLN A 270 14.49 -6.21 7.88
CA GLN A 270 14.39 -7.47 7.13
C GLN A 270 14.17 -8.67 8.04
N LYS A 271 14.88 -8.72 9.18
CA LYS A 271 14.73 -9.80 10.16
C LYS A 271 13.39 -9.71 10.91
N ALA A 272 12.94 -8.50 11.24
CA ALA A 272 11.62 -8.28 11.84
C ALA A 272 10.48 -8.73 10.89
N VAL A 273 10.54 -8.34 9.61
CA VAL A 273 9.57 -8.75 8.58
C VAL A 273 9.58 -10.27 8.38
N ALA A 274 10.75 -10.91 8.38
CA ALA A 274 10.85 -12.36 8.28
C ALA A 274 10.16 -13.08 9.46
N ILE A 275 10.26 -12.52 10.68
CA ILE A 275 9.52 -13.02 11.85
C ILE A 275 8.02 -12.83 11.62
N LEU A 276 7.55 -11.63 11.26
CA LEU A 276 6.13 -11.37 11.01
C LEU A 276 5.53 -12.32 9.96
N GLN A 277 6.25 -12.56 8.85
CA GLN A 277 5.82 -13.48 7.80
C GLN A 277 5.76 -14.94 8.28
N LYS A 278 6.72 -15.38 9.11
CA LYS A 278 6.72 -16.72 9.70
C LYS A 278 5.47 -16.95 10.55
N TYR A 279 5.10 -15.98 11.38
CA TYR A 279 3.90 -16.07 12.22
C TYR A 279 2.61 -15.96 11.41
N ALA A 280 2.54 -15.07 10.41
CA ALA A 280 1.38 -14.99 9.51
C ALA A 280 1.11 -16.30 8.75
N ARG A 281 2.17 -16.99 8.29
CA ARG A 281 2.05 -18.31 7.66
C ARG A 281 1.63 -19.40 8.65
N SER A 282 2.16 -19.35 9.88
CA SER A 282 1.78 -20.28 10.95
C SER A 282 0.30 -20.16 11.30
N ASP A 283 -0.22 -18.93 11.43
CA ASP A 283 -1.64 -18.69 11.73
C ASP A 283 -2.54 -19.19 10.58
N GLN A 284 -2.14 -18.97 9.33
CA GLN A 284 -2.84 -19.53 8.18
C GLN A 284 -2.79 -21.06 8.12
N GLN A 285 -1.69 -21.68 8.55
CA GLN A 285 -1.53 -23.12 8.58
C GLN A 285 -2.33 -23.76 9.73
N ALA A 286 -2.38 -23.11 10.90
CA ALA A 286 -3.25 -23.48 12.00
C ALA A 286 -4.73 -23.35 11.61
N LEU A 287 -5.13 -22.30 10.90
CA LEU A 287 -6.51 -22.19 10.39
C LEU A 287 -6.84 -23.26 9.33
N LYS A 288 -5.87 -23.65 8.50
CA LYS A 288 -6.04 -24.73 7.52
C LYS A 288 -6.11 -26.12 8.14
N SER A 289 -5.54 -26.36 9.32
CA SER A 289 -5.65 -27.66 9.99
C SER A 289 -6.99 -27.86 10.71
N TRP A 290 -7.81 -26.80 10.77
CA TRP A 290 -9.18 -26.83 11.30
C TRP A 290 -10.25 -26.92 10.19
N LEU A 291 -9.83 -26.85 8.92
CA LEU A 291 -10.64 -27.07 7.72
C LEU A 291 -10.37 -28.49 7.17
#